data_AF-A0A2V7XLF6-F1
#
_entry.id   AF-A0A2V7XLF6-F1
#
_cell.length_a   1.000
_cell.length_b   1.000
_cell.length_c   1.000
_cell.angle_alpha   90.00
_cell.angle_beta   90.00
_cell.angle_gamma   90.00
#
_symmetry.space_group_name_H-M   'P 1'
#
loop_
_entity.id
_entity.type
_entity.pdbx_description
1 polymer ?
#
loop_
_entity_poly.entity_id
_entity_poly.type
_entity_poly.pdbx_seq_one_letter_code
_entity_poly.pdbx_strand_id
1 'polypeptide(L)'
;MGGPADAGRHREAPRAGRLVREVLKFAAVLVIVGGAAFGFISLQERKGYGLKEGSPAPGFQLRSLSGGTADLGTLRGRVVLVNFWATWCPPCVQEMPSLERLHRALGPEGLSVLGVSVDEDEGAVREFVARHGLSFPILRDPGGHTAASYRTTGWPETFIVGPDGTILRILVGPAEWDTPEALAYFRGLLPRRRAAAERSTSPTR
;
A
#
# COMPACT_ATOMS: atom_id res chain seq x y z
N MET A 1 -30.52 87.20 38.19
CA MET A 1 -30.49 85.82 38.73
C MET A 1 -30.58 84.90 37.51
N GLY A 2 -29.65 84.01 37.17
CA GLY A 2 -28.46 83.51 37.84
C GLY A 2 -28.25 82.05 37.39
N GLY A 3 -27.23 81.81 36.57
CA GLY A 3 -26.57 80.50 36.36
C GLY A 3 -27.28 79.44 35.47
N PRO A 4 -26.54 78.40 35.05
CA PRO A 4 -25.37 78.50 34.18
C PRO A 4 -25.48 77.58 32.95
N ALA A 5 -24.63 77.86 31.96
CA ALA A 5 -24.32 76.95 30.87
C ALA A 5 -23.72 75.64 31.41
N ASP A 6 -24.26 74.50 30.99
CA ASP A 6 -23.58 73.21 31.12
C ASP A 6 -23.04 72.80 29.74
N ALA A 7 -21.73 72.89 29.63
CA ALA A 7 -20.96 72.40 28.51
C ALA A 7 -20.29 71.09 28.93
N GLY A 8 -20.55 70.04 28.17
CA GLY A 8 -19.61 68.93 28.00
C GLY A 8 -20.13 67.57 28.45
N ARG A 9 -20.11 66.62 27.52
CA ARG A 9 -18.92 65.75 27.31
C ARG A 9 -19.37 64.53 26.49
N HIS A 10 -19.30 64.63 25.17
CA HIS A 10 -19.31 63.43 24.33
C HIS A 10 -18.03 62.65 24.61
N ARG A 11 -18.13 61.59 25.42
CA ARG A 11 -17.05 60.60 25.59
C ARG A 11 -16.92 59.83 24.28
N GLU A 12 -15.94 60.18 23.45
CA GLU A 12 -15.49 59.29 22.39
C GLU A 12 -15.00 57.97 23.02
N ALA A 13 -15.67 56.87 22.70
CA ALA A 13 -15.22 55.54 23.14
C ALA A 13 -13.82 55.26 22.59
N PRO A 14 -12.90 54.68 23.39
CA PRO A 14 -11.52 54.50 22.97
C PRO A 14 -11.46 53.52 21.78
N ARG A 15 -11.20 54.05 20.58
CA ARG A 15 -10.99 53.27 19.33
C ARG A 15 -9.95 52.15 19.52
N ALA A 16 -8.99 52.36 20.41
CA ALA A 16 -7.98 51.39 20.81
C ALA A 16 -8.56 50.07 21.36
N GLY A 17 -9.63 50.11 22.15
CA GLY A 17 -10.23 48.90 22.74
C GLY A 17 -10.95 48.01 21.73
N ARG A 18 -11.43 48.59 20.63
CA ARG A 18 -12.04 47.85 19.51
C ARG A 18 -10.97 47.23 18.62
N LEU A 19 -9.92 47.99 18.30
CA LEU A 19 -8.79 47.50 17.49
C LEU A 19 -8.03 46.36 18.21
N VAL A 20 -7.73 46.51 19.50
CA VAL A 20 -7.07 45.46 20.30
C VAL A 20 -7.92 44.19 20.36
N ARG A 21 -9.25 44.32 20.48
CA ARG A 21 -10.17 43.18 20.51
C ARG A 21 -10.22 42.45 19.16
N GLU A 22 -10.21 43.16 18.05
CA GLU A 22 -10.17 42.54 16.72
C GLU A 22 -8.82 41.87 16.47
N VAL A 23 -7.70 42.51 16.82
CA VAL A 23 -6.35 41.89 16.72
C VAL A 23 -6.27 40.61 17.56
N LEU A 24 -6.78 40.61 18.79
CA LEU A 24 -6.81 39.42 19.65
C LEU A 24 -7.69 38.30 19.06
N LYS A 25 -8.85 38.62 18.46
CA LYS A 25 -9.69 37.64 17.79
C LYS A 25 -8.98 37.02 16.58
N PHE A 26 -8.35 37.84 15.73
CA PHE A 26 -7.60 37.34 14.58
C PHE A 26 -6.41 36.47 15.01
N ALA A 27 -5.68 36.88 16.04
CA ALA A 27 -4.59 36.07 16.60
C ALA A 27 -5.12 34.73 17.15
N ALA A 28 -6.24 34.73 17.87
CA ALA A 28 -6.86 33.50 18.38
C ALA A 28 -7.31 32.57 17.23
N VAL A 29 -7.92 33.12 16.18
CA VAL A 29 -8.32 32.34 15.00
C VAL A 29 -7.10 31.75 14.29
N LEU A 30 -6.03 32.53 14.10
CA LEU A 30 -4.79 32.02 13.49
C LEU A 30 -4.13 30.92 14.33
N VAL A 31 -4.16 31.03 15.65
CA VAL A 31 -3.66 29.98 16.56
C VAL A 31 -4.53 28.72 16.49
N ILE A 32 -5.86 28.86 16.44
CA ILE A 32 -6.77 27.72 16.33
C ILE A 32 -6.61 27.03 14.98
N VAL A 33 -6.58 27.79 13.88
CA VAL A 33 -6.41 27.24 12.52
C VAL A 33 -5.02 26.64 12.36
N GLY A 34 -3.98 27.32 12.84
CA GLY A 34 -2.60 26.83 12.84
C GLY A 34 -2.45 25.58 13.70
N GLY A 35 -3.07 25.54 14.88
CA GLY A 35 -3.09 24.38 15.77
C GLY A 35 -3.91 23.22 15.22
N ALA A 36 -5.02 23.48 14.52
CA ALA A 36 -5.82 22.47 13.84
C ALA A 36 -5.10 21.92 12.59
N ALA A 37 -4.45 22.77 11.80
CA ALA A 37 -3.64 22.37 10.66
C ALA A 37 -2.39 21.61 11.10
N PHE A 38 -1.66 22.11 12.10
CA PHE A 38 -0.53 21.42 12.71
C PHE A 38 -0.95 20.13 13.38
N GLY A 39 -2.11 20.12 14.05
CA GLY A 39 -2.72 18.93 14.64
C GLY A 39 -3.09 17.91 13.58
N PHE A 40 -3.69 18.32 12.46
CA PHE A 40 -4.05 17.45 11.34
C PHE A 40 -2.81 16.90 10.62
N ILE A 41 -1.79 17.73 10.36
CA ILE A 41 -0.50 17.34 9.78
C ILE A 41 0.26 16.41 10.74
N SER A 42 0.32 16.75 12.02
CA SER A 42 0.94 15.91 13.06
C SER A 42 0.16 14.61 13.27
N LEU A 43 -1.16 14.61 13.10
CA LEU A 43 -1.96 13.39 13.14
C LEU A 43 -1.62 12.54 11.91
N GLN A 44 -1.53 13.14 10.72
CA GLN A 44 -1.11 12.46 9.49
C GLN A 44 0.32 11.88 9.57
N GLU A 45 1.25 12.54 10.27
CA GLU A 45 2.61 12.01 10.49
C GLU A 45 2.68 10.96 11.60
N ARG A 46 1.94 11.14 12.70
CA ARG A 46 1.76 10.09 13.74
C ARG A 46 0.98 8.89 13.22
N LYS A 47 0.24 9.10 12.12
CA LYS A 47 -0.31 8.06 11.27
C LYS A 47 0.80 7.44 10.41
N GLY A 48 1.73 6.71 11.05
CA GLY A 48 2.54 5.66 10.40
C GLY A 48 1.69 4.46 9.96
N TYR A 49 0.76 4.68 9.03
CA TYR A 49 -0.13 3.67 8.47
C TYR A 49 0.51 3.13 7.19
N GLY A 50 0.63 1.80 7.14
CA GLY A 50 1.37 1.07 6.11
C GLY A 50 2.45 0.19 6.74
N LEU A 51 2.63 -1.01 6.18
CA LEU A 51 3.84 -1.79 6.45
C LEU A 51 5.06 -1.06 5.87
N LYS A 52 6.24 -1.38 6.38
CA LYS A 52 7.50 -0.78 5.91
C LYS A 52 8.33 -1.83 5.18
N GLU A 53 9.04 -1.40 4.14
CA GLU A 53 10.13 -2.21 3.58
C GLU A 53 11.14 -2.54 4.69
N GLY A 54 11.68 -3.76 4.68
CA GLY A 54 12.52 -4.30 5.75
C GLY A 54 11.75 -4.93 6.92
N SER A 55 10.43 -4.81 6.99
CA SER A 55 9.62 -5.51 8.01
C SER A 55 9.23 -6.93 7.57
N PRO A 56 9.01 -7.87 8.51
CA PRO A 56 8.47 -9.19 8.18
C PRO A 56 7.10 -9.09 7.50
N ALA A 57 6.88 -9.86 6.43
CA ALA A 57 5.56 -9.97 5.83
C ALA A 57 4.59 -10.68 6.79
N PRO A 58 3.37 -10.15 7.04
CA PRO A 58 2.35 -10.88 7.79
C PRO A 58 2.08 -12.24 7.14
N GLY A 59 2.11 -13.30 7.94
CA GLY A 59 1.76 -14.63 7.46
C GLY A 59 0.27 -14.75 7.13
N PHE A 60 -0.07 -15.59 6.17
CA PHE A 60 -1.45 -15.95 5.86
C PHE A 60 -1.56 -17.38 5.35
N GLN A 61 -2.77 -17.93 5.46
CA GLN A 61 -3.19 -19.17 4.83
C GLN A 61 -4.52 -18.92 4.13
N LEU A 62 -4.53 -18.95 2.80
CA LEU A 62 -5.71 -18.61 2.00
C LEU A 62 -6.06 -19.72 1.04
N ARG A 63 -7.36 -19.93 0.84
CA ARG A 63 -7.89 -20.86 -0.17
C ARG A 63 -7.49 -20.37 -1.56
N SER A 64 -6.95 -21.28 -2.38
CA SER A 64 -6.74 -21.02 -3.80
C SER A 64 -8.02 -21.31 -4.59
N LEU A 65 -8.28 -20.49 -5.61
CA LEU A 65 -9.39 -20.65 -6.54
C LEU A 65 -9.30 -21.97 -7.35
N SER A 66 -8.08 -22.44 -7.61
CA SER A 66 -7.82 -23.74 -8.25
C SER A 66 -7.95 -24.94 -7.28
N GLY A 67 -8.28 -24.69 -6.02
CA GLY A 67 -8.35 -25.69 -4.95
C GLY A 67 -7.09 -25.72 -4.08
N GLY A 68 -7.24 -26.26 -2.88
CA GLY A 68 -6.19 -26.28 -1.86
C GLY A 68 -5.98 -24.93 -1.14
N THR A 69 -4.90 -24.86 -0.38
CA THR A 69 -4.54 -23.70 0.47
C THR A 69 -3.11 -23.28 0.16
N ALA A 70 -2.90 -21.99 -0.02
CA ALA A 70 -1.56 -21.40 -0.09
C ALA A 70 -1.20 -20.80 1.28
N ASP A 71 -0.02 -21.14 1.77
CA ASP A 71 0.55 -20.60 3.00
C ASP A 71 1.85 -19.86 2.67
N LEU A 72 1.91 -18.56 2.98
CA LEU A 72 3.09 -17.73 2.71
C LEU A 72 4.35 -18.28 3.39
N GLY A 73 4.22 -18.87 4.59
CA GLY A 73 5.32 -19.47 5.33
C GLY A 73 5.95 -20.67 4.63
N THR A 74 5.19 -21.38 3.80
CA THR A 74 5.71 -22.51 3.00
C THR A 74 6.53 -22.05 1.78
N LEU A 75 6.47 -20.76 1.44
CA LEU A 75 7.22 -20.16 0.32
C LEU A 75 8.56 -19.55 0.74
N ARG A 76 9.00 -19.75 1.99
CA ARG A 76 10.36 -19.40 2.42
C ARG A 76 11.40 -20.00 1.47
N GLY A 77 12.46 -19.25 1.21
CA GLY A 77 13.48 -19.57 0.22
C GLY A 77 13.15 -19.10 -1.21
N ARG A 78 11.95 -18.54 -1.46
CA ARG A 78 11.55 -17.98 -2.75
C ARG A 78 11.30 -16.47 -2.65
N VAL A 79 11.44 -15.78 -3.77
CA VAL A 79 10.90 -14.43 -3.91
C VAL A 79 9.41 -14.57 -4.22
N VAL A 80 8.57 -13.84 -3.48
CA VAL A 80 7.10 -13.90 -3.62
C VAL A 80 6.56 -12.50 -3.91
N LEU A 81 5.81 -12.36 -4.99
CA LEU A 81 5.00 -11.18 -5.28
C LEU A 81 3.59 -11.46 -4.77
N VAL A 82 3.13 -10.67 -3.79
CA VAL A 82 1.75 -10.72 -3.27
C VAL A 82 1.02 -9.47 -3.75
N ASN A 83 0.05 -9.65 -4.65
CA ASN A 83 -0.75 -8.57 -5.22
C ASN A 83 -2.17 -8.63 -4.67
N PHE A 84 -2.61 -7.59 -3.97
CA PHE A 84 -4.00 -7.47 -3.53
C PHE A 84 -4.81 -6.69 -4.56
N TRP A 85 -5.95 -7.26 -4.97
CA TRP A 85 -6.71 -6.77 -6.10
C TRP A 85 -8.20 -7.13 -6.01
N ALA A 86 -8.99 -6.58 -6.93
CA ALA A 86 -10.36 -6.98 -7.13
C ALA A 86 -10.80 -6.91 -8.60
N THR A 87 -11.82 -7.69 -8.98
CA THR A 87 -12.33 -7.73 -10.36
C THR A 87 -13.03 -6.43 -10.79
N TRP A 88 -13.57 -5.70 -9.82
CA TRP A 88 -14.25 -4.41 -10.03
C TRP A 88 -13.30 -3.21 -9.99
N CYS A 89 -12.00 -3.42 -9.75
CA CYS A 89 -10.98 -2.38 -9.66
C CYS A 89 -10.33 -2.15 -11.05
N PRO A 90 -10.65 -1.07 -11.79
CA PRO A 90 -10.13 -0.86 -13.14
C PRO A 90 -8.60 -0.87 -13.27
N PRO A 91 -7.81 -0.21 -12.38
CA PRO A 91 -6.36 -0.29 -12.49
C PRO A 91 -5.83 -1.70 -12.22
N CYS A 92 -6.48 -2.46 -11.33
CA CYS A 92 -6.13 -3.87 -11.11
C CYS A 92 -6.32 -4.68 -12.39
N VAL A 93 -7.46 -4.52 -13.08
CA VAL A 93 -7.75 -5.23 -14.33
C VAL A 93 -6.71 -4.93 -15.41
N GLN A 94 -6.24 -3.68 -15.50
CA GLN A 94 -5.22 -3.27 -16.46
C GLN A 94 -3.87 -3.96 -16.22
N GLU A 95 -3.48 -4.20 -14.96
CA GLU A 95 -2.19 -4.79 -14.60
C GLU A 95 -2.14 -6.33 -14.75
N MET A 96 -3.28 -7.02 -14.60
CA MET A 96 -3.31 -8.50 -14.54
C MET A 96 -2.61 -9.20 -15.72
N PRO A 97 -2.73 -8.73 -16.98
CA PRO A 97 -1.99 -9.32 -18.09
C PRO A 97 -0.47 -9.23 -17.97
N SER A 98 0.08 -8.14 -17.39
CA SER A 98 1.53 -8.00 -17.20
C SER A 98 2.04 -8.90 -16.06
N LEU A 99 1.27 -9.05 -14.98
CA LEU A 99 1.54 -10.03 -13.92
C LEU A 99 1.56 -11.47 -14.45
N GLU A 100 0.63 -11.83 -15.32
CA GLU A 100 0.59 -13.16 -15.95
C GLU A 100 1.86 -13.42 -16.79
N ARG A 101 2.31 -12.42 -17.55
CA ARG A 101 3.55 -12.55 -18.35
C ARG A 101 4.78 -12.64 -17.45
N LEU A 102 4.85 -11.86 -16.37
CA LEU A 102 5.90 -11.97 -15.35
C LEU A 102 5.92 -13.38 -14.74
N HIS A 103 4.75 -13.90 -14.35
CA HIS A 103 4.62 -15.23 -13.77
C HIS A 103 5.13 -16.32 -14.72
N ARG A 104 4.74 -16.28 -16.00
CA ARG A 104 5.22 -17.23 -17.01
C ARG A 104 6.72 -17.13 -17.25
N ALA A 105 7.26 -15.91 -17.26
CA ALA A 105 8.68 -15.68 -17.52
C ALA A 105 9.57 -16.15 -16.35
N LEU A 106 9.23 -15.77 -15.11
CA LEU A 106 10.12 -15.95 -13.96
C LEU A 106 9.65 -17.01 -12.96
N GLY A 107 8.45 -17.55 -13.10
CA GLY A 107 7.96 -18.70 -12.34
C GLY A 107 8.92 -19.89 -12.36
N PRO A 108 9.37 -20.34 -13.55
CA PRO A 108 10.38 -21.39 -13.67
C PRO A 108 11.75 -21.02 -13.09
N GLU A 109 12.07 -19.73 -13.00
CA GLU A 109 13.32 -19.21 -12.44
C GLU A 109 13.27 -19.08 -10.89
N GLY A 110 12.10 -19.27 -10.28
CA GLY A 110 11.93 -19.30 -8.81
C GLY A 110 11.06 -18.18 -8.22
N LEU A 111 10.47 -17.32 -9.05
CA LEU A 111 9.48 -16.33 -8.60
C LEU A 111 8.15 -17.02 -8.29
N SER A 112 7.50 -16.63 -7.18
CA SER A 112 6.11 -17.01 -6.91
C SER A 112 5.22 -15.78 -7.00
N VAL A 113 4.18 -15.82 -7.82
CA VAL A 113 3.21 -14.72 -7.96
C VAL A 113 1.90 -15.19 -7.32
N LEU A 114 1.36 -14.41 -6.39
CA LEU A 114 0.11 -14.68 -5.69
C LEU A 114 -0.82 -13.48 -5.86
N GLY A 115 -1.97 -13.69 -6.50
CA GLY A 115 -3.03 -12.68 -6.56
C GLY A 115 -4.05 -12.91 -5.44
N VAL A 116 -4.12 -12.03 -4.45
CA VAL A 116 -5.09 -12.09 -3.36
C VAL A 116 -6.31 -11.23 -3.72
N SER A 117 -7.40 -11.89 -4.11
CA SER A 117 -8.65 -11.21 -4.46
C SER A 117 -9.47 -10.94 -3.19
N VAL A 118 -9.87 -9.68 -3.03
CA VAL A 118 -10.78 -9.23 -1.96
C VAL A 118 -12.26 -9.25 -2.39
N ASP A 119 -12.56 -9.80 -3.56
CA ASP A 119 -13.93 -9.94 -4.03
C ASP A 119 -14.72 -10.89 -3.11
N GLU A 120 -15.96 -10.52 -2.80
CA GLU A 120 -16.90 -11.39 -2.08
C GLU A 120 -17.40 -12.54 -2.97
N ASP A 121 -17.75 -12.23 -4.22
CA ASP A 121 -18.29 -13.22 -5.15
C ASP A 121 -17.18 -14.13 -5.70
N GLU A 122 -17.33 -15.44 -5.54
CA GLU A 122 -16.41 -16.41 -6.15
C GLU A 122 -16.57 -16.51 -7.67
N GLY A 123 -17.81 -16.45 -8.15
CA GLY A 123 -18.16 -16.59 -9.55
C GLY A 123 -17.49 -15.51 -10.41
N ALA A 124 -17.62 -14.24 -10.01
CA ALA A 124 -16.98 -13.11 -10.70
C ALA A 124 -15.46 -13.30 -10.90
N VAL A 125 -14.76 -13.78 -9.86
CA VAL A 125 -13.30 -14.01 -9.96
C VAL A 125 -12.98 -15.20 -10.85
N ARG A 126 -13.74 -16.30 -10.79
CA ARG A 126 -13.53 -17.45 -11.70
C ARG A 126 -13.71 -17.03 -13.15
N GLU A 127 -14.77 -16.28 -13.44
CA GLU A 127 -15.04 -15.77 -14.77
C GLU A 127 -13.91 -14.82 -15.21
N PHE A 128 -13.47 -13.92 -14.34
CA PHE A 128 -12.35 -13.02 -14.63
C PHE A 128 -11.06 -13.76 -14.98
N VAL A 129 -10.68 -14.75 -14.17
CA VAL A 129 -9.49 -15.58 -14.35
C VAL A 129 -9.56 -16.33 -15.68
N ALA A 130 -10.71 -16.92 -16.00
CA ALA A 130 -10.91 -17.62 -17.27
C ALA A 130 -10.81 -16.67 -18.47
N ARG A 131 -11.47 -15.50 -18.41
CA ARG A 131 -11.47 -14.49 -19.48
C ARG A 131 -10.07 -13.94 -19.77
N HIS A 132 -9.25 -13.74 -18.74
CA HIS A 132 -7.90 -13.19 -18.89
C HIS A 132 -6.80 -14.26 -19.00
N GLY A 133 -7.15 -15.55 -18.89
CA GLY A 133 -6.20 -16.65 -18.99
C GLY A 133 -5.10 -16.61 -17.94
N LEU A 134 -5.43 -16.22 -16.70
CA LEU A 134 -4.46 -16.14 -15.61
C LEU A 134 -4.11 -17.54 -15.11
N SER A 135 -2.82 -17.85 -15.00
CA SER A 135 -2.32 -19.14 -14.54
C SER A 135 -1.60 -19.10 -13.19
N PHE A 136 -1.24 -17.91 -12.70
CA PHE A 136 -0.69 -17.79 -11.34
C PHE A 136 -1.78 -18.06 -10.28
N PRO A 137 -1.39 -18.55 -9.08
CA PRO A 137 -2.32 -18.78 -7.99
C PRO A 137 -3.15 -17.54 -7.63
N ILE A 138 -4.47 -17.69 -7.69
CA ILE A 138 -5.44 -16.70 -7.21
C ILE A 138 -6.00 -17.17 -5.87
N LEU A 139 -5.79 -16.38 -4.83
CA LEU A 139 -6.18 -16.63 -3.45
C LEU A 139 -7.41 -15.80 -3.08
N ARG A 140 -8.19 -16.30 -2.14
CA ARG A 140 -9.46 -15.69 -1.72
C ARG A 140 -9.35 -15.06 -0.34
N ASP A 141 -9.58 -13.75 -0.27
CA ASP A 141 -9.67 -12.96 0.97
C ASP A 141 -11.00 -12.20 1.05
N PRO A 142 -12.17 -12.90 0.98
CA PRO A 142 -13.46 -12.25 1.20
C PRO A 142 -13.46 -11.61 2.60
N GLY A 143 -14.03 -10.41 2.72
CA GLY A 143 -13.94 -9.58 3.93
C GLY A 143 -12.60 -8.84 4.12
N GLY A 144 -11.59 -9.08 3.29
CA GLY A 144 -10.34 -8.30 3.26
C GLY A 144 -9.47 -8.43 4.53
N HIS A 145 -9.59 -9.52 5.28
CA HIS A 145 -8.87 -9.69 6.55
C HIS A 145 -7.36 -9.74 6.36
N THR A 146 -6.90 -10.43 5.32
CA THR A 146 -5.48 -10.52 5.00
C THR A 146 -4.97 -9.17 4.51
N ALA A 147 -5.72 -8.50 3.62
CA ALA A 147 -5.36 -7.16 3.17
C ALA A 147 -5.27 -6.16 4.34
N ALA A 148 -6.20 -6.25 5.30
CA ALA A 148 -6.15 -5.46 6.53
C ALA A 148 -4.91 -5.75 7.38
N SER A 149 -4.48 -7.02 7.49
CA SER A 149 -3.24 -7.39 8.18
C SER A 149 -1.99 -6.81 7.49
N TYR A 150 -2.04 -6.69 6.16
CA TYR A 150 -1.04 -6.00 5.35
C TYR A 150 -1.15 -4.47 5.39
N ARG A 151 -2.19 -3.94 6.04
CA ARG A 151 -2.49 -2.51 6.13
C ARG A 151 -2.57 -1.84 4.77
N THR A 152 -3.17 -2.54 3.79
CA THR A 152 -3.36 -2.00 2.43
C THR A 152 -4.10 -0.68 2.48
N THR A 153 -3.67 0.25 1.64
CA THR A 153 -4.12 1.64 1.55
C THR A 153 -4.80 1.95 0.23
N GLY A 154 -4.67 1.08 -0.77
CA GLY A 154 -5.32 1.21 -2.07
C GLY A 154 -5.32 -0.08 -2.88
N TRP A 155 -5.87 -0.01 -4.09
CA TRP A 155 -5.88 -1.12 -5.04
C TRP A 155 -5.42 -0.65 -6.43
N PRO A 156 -4.63 -1.45 -7.15
CA PRO A 156 -3.93 -2.64 -6.65
C PRO A 156 -2.82 -2.23 -5.64
N GLU A 157 -2.43 -3.15 -4.77
CA GLU A 157 -1.28 -2.95 -3.88
C GLU A 157 -0.44 -4.22 -3.81
N THR A 158 0.85 -4.06 -4.08
CA THR A 158 1.78 -5.19 -4.25
C THR A 158 2.91 -5.15 -3.24
N PHE A 159 3.19 -6.31 -2.66
CA PHE A 159 4.29 -6.55 -1.74
C PHE A 159 5.24 -7.57 -2.36
N ILE A 160 6.50 -7.18 -2.52
CA ILE A 160 7.57 -8.10 -2.92
C ILE A 160 8.23 -8.60 -1.65
N VAL A 161 8.13 -9.89 -1.42
CA VAL A 161 8.60 -10.59 -0.21
C VAL A 161 9.84 -11.41 -0.58
N GLY A 162 10.91 -11.25 0.18
CA GLY A 162 12.18 -11.93 -0.04
C GLY A 162 12.17 -13.39 0.40
N PRO A 163 13.27 -14.13 0.15
CA PRO A 163 13.41 -15.54 0.57
C PRO A 163 13.35 -15.77 2.09
N ASP A 164 13.78 -14.78 2.88
CA ASP A 164 13.63 -14.75 4.35
C ASP A 164 12.21 -14.31 4.80
N GLY A 165 11.40 -13.92 3.80
CA GLY A 165 10.15 -13.17 3.82
C GLY A 165 10.07 -11.96 4.72
N THR A 166 11.12 -11.18 4.62
CA THR A 166 11.08 -9.73 4.79
C THR A 166 10.45 -9.08 3.56
N ILE A 167 9.69 -7.99 3.73
CA ILE A 167 9.17 -7.18 2.63
C ILE A 167 10.34 -6.40 2.02
N LEU A 168 10.66 -6.68 0.76
CA LEU A 168 11.69 -5.99 0.02
C LEU A 168 11.18 -4.70 -0.60
N ARG A 169 9.95 -4.70 -1.12
CA ARG A 169 9.31 -3.54 -1.75
C ARG A 169 7.81 -3.52 -1.54
N ILE A 170 7.25 -2.30 -1.49
CA ILE A 170 5.81 -2.04 -1.45
C ILE A 170 5.47 -1.08 -2.59
N LEU A 171 4.41 -1.39 -3.35
CA LEU A 171 3.93 -0.58 -4.45
C LEU A 171 2.42 -0.41 -4.34
N VAL A 172 1.97 0.84 -4.29
CA VAL A 172 0.54 1.20 -4.32
C VAL A 172 0.20 1.72 -5.71
N GLY A 173 -0.86 1.18 -6.31
CA GLY A 173 -1.27 1.47 -7.69
C GLY A 173 -0.74 0.46 -8.71
N PRO A 174 -1.21 0.55 -9.97
CA PRO A 174 -0.87 -0.41 -11.02
C PRO A 174 0.57 -0.24 -11.50
N ALA A 175 1.15 -1.32 -12.01
CA ALA A 175 2.48 -1.33 -12.61
C ALA A 175 2.54 -2.26 -13.83
N GLU A 176 3.51 -2.00 -14.71
CA GLU A 176 3.88 -2.92 -15.79
C GLU A 176 4.99 -3.86 -15.31
N TRP A 177 4.66 -5.14 -15.16
CA TRP A 177 5.50 -6.12 -14.49
C TRP A 177 6.44 -6.91 -15.40
N ASP A 178 6.29 -6.79 -16.72
CA ASP A 178 7.03 -7.56 -17.71
C ASP A 178 8.00 -6.73 -18.56
N THR A 179 8.28 -5.48 -18.15
CA THR A 179 9.31 -4.67 -18.81
C THR A 179 10.70 -5.30 -18.62
N PRO A 180 11.67 -5.04 -19.52
CA PRO A 180 13.05 -5.51 -19.35
C PRO A 180 13.64 -5.13 -17.98
N GLU A 181 13.35 -3.93 -17.48
CA GLU A 181 13.80 -3.42 -16.19
C GLU A 181 13.16 -4.20 -15.03
N ALA A 182 11.85 -4.47 -15.10
CA ALA A 182 11.15 -5.28 -14.09
C ALA A 182 11.69 -6.71 -14.05
N LEU A 183 11.89 -7.34 -15.21
CA LEU A 183 12.48 -8.67 -15.30
C LEU A 183 13.91 -8.71 -14.75
N ALA A 184 14.73 -7.71 -15.08
CA ALA A 184 16.08 -7.59 -14.55
C ALA A 184 16.08 -7.39 -13.02
N TYR A 185 15.16 -6.58 -12.50
CA TYR A 185 14.97 -6.38 -11.08
C TYR A 185 14.68 -7.69 -10.36
N PHE A 186 13.67 -8.46 -10.79
CA PHE A 186 13.34 -9.74 -10.16
C PHE A 186 14.48 -10.75 -10.27
N ARG A 187 15.14 -10.87 -11.43
CA ARG A 187 16.31 -11.74 -11.59
C ARG A 187 17.45 -11.42 -10.62
N GLY A 188 17.61 -10.14 -10.26
CA GLY A 188 18.56 -9.71 -9.23
C GLY A 188 18.20 -10.20 -7.83
N LEU A 189 16.92 -10.42 -7.55
CA LEU A 189 16.41 -10.92 -6.26
C LEU A 189 16.37 -12.45 -6.19
N LEU A 190 16.17 -13.12 -7.32
CA LEU A 190 16.02 -14.56 -7.36
C LEU A 190 17.32 -15.22 -6.84
N PRO A 191 17.20 -16.28 -6.02
CA PRO A 191 18.36 -17.03 -5.59
C PRO A 191 19.12 -17.47 -6.85
N ARG A 192 20.40 -17.09 -6.97
CA ARG A 192 21.26 -17.67 -8.00
C ARG A 192 21.12 -19.17 -7.84
N ARG A 193 20.58 -19.88 -8.85
CA ARG A 193 20.60 -21.34 -8.86
C ARG A 193 22.05 -21.70 -8.57
N ARG A 194 22.34 -22.14 -7.33
CA ARG A 194 23.65 -22.66 -6.96
C ARG A 194 23.97 -23.62 -8.07
N ALA A 195 25.09 -23.41 -8.76
CA ALA A 195 25.61 -24.24 -9.84
C ALA A 195 25.44 -25.74 -9.50
N ALA A 196 24.25 -26.26 -9.79
CA ALA A 196 23.82 -27.60 -9.43
C ALA A 196 24.27 -28.61 -10.49
N ALA A 197 24.95 -28.11 -11.53
CA ALA A 197 25.60 -28.91 -12.55
C ALA A 197 27.11 -29.03 -12.34
N GLU A 198 27.80 -28.03 -11.75
CA GLU A 198 29.27 -27.96 -11.84
C GLU A 198 30.04 -28.61 -10.68
N ARG A 199 29.36 -29.11 -9.65
CA ARG A 199 30.00 -29.88 -8.56
C ARG A 199 29.79 -31.40 -8.65
N SER A 200 29.12 -31.89 -9.69
CA SER A 200 28.98 -33.35 -9.91
C SER A 200 29.97 -33.90 -10.94
N THR A 201 30.76 -33.06 -11.58
CA THR A 201 31.80 -33.47 -12.54
C THR A 201 33.15 -32.90 -12.13
N SER A 202 33.98 -33.79 -11.57
CA SER A 202 35.43 -33.66 -11.30
C SER A 202 35.83 -33.29 -9.85
N PRO A 203 36.84 -33.94 -9.22
CA PRO A 203 37.74 -34.98 -9.74
C PRO A 203 37.81 -36.27 -8.86
N THR A 204 37.95 -37.44 -9.49
CA THR A 204 38.80 -38.54 -8.94
C THR A 204 39.23 -39.45 -10.10
N ARG A 205 40.33 -39.11 -10.77
CA ARG A 205 41.59 -39.88 -10.82
C ARG A 205 42.50 -39.35 -11.92
#